data_AF-A0A9K3KRA3-F1
#
_entry.id   AF-A0A9K3KRA3-F1
#
_cell.length_a   1.000
_cell.length_b   1.000
_cell.length_c   1.000
_cell.angle_alpha   90.00
_cell.angle_beta   90.00
_cell.angle_gamma   90.00
#
_symmetry.space_group_name_H-M   'P 1'
#
loop_
_entity.id
_entity.type
_entity.pdbx_description
1 polymer ?
#
loop_
_entity_poly.entity_id
_entity_poly.type
_entity_poly.pdbx_seq_one_letter_code
_entity_poly.pdbx_strand_id
1 'polypeptide(L)'
;MPVLLRSRGVSSPRGGTRDKKSFPIASSPDSGGVLKGHSRGRKMGGQPAWFLFRTALLFAALCVVYFFFVAVHYDDQSEDTTFDGNDHGVDSALSEASLELIQQSAAKIHDKDFTELLQKLKNEKEEYRHMFKPKKSLYKKFDKNKPTTAAQDLIKRDKKGNIMYKPITSISIEDLGKLGIKGGSDAAKGVTYDQAIKGREQLMDIIHEAGIVEIDVASILSLPKWSSVTKLYGDTPVVLGLERCSEFHDEVKFPAWDASLGTAGLFNTGTNPFAMYLEQNCKLPKNKSDKAGGTRWQVPWGKHTFASLRLQNTAGREAKTNKETVMPIVMVRDPYSWMQSMCKHPYEARWPHSKMCPNLGYVEKPGRLRFRQNARKRPMVKSVSVNVRYKPVRHFDSLAHFWLEWYKEYLEADYPRLIVRFEDIQFHAKEVIDIICQCANGVPRKDDAIFRYVVDSAKWGAAHPDRSTNMVTAMIKYGSDKDRFKGMREADKIVASSVLTSEVMELFGYEVPEFTANPAF
;
A
#
# COMPACT_ATOMS: atom_id res chain seq x y z
N MET A 1 -18.10 29.11 -41.99
CA MET A 1 -17.00 29.59 -42.85
C MET A 1 -15.90 28.55 -42.86
N PRO A 2 -15.64 27.83 -43.97
CA PRO A 2 -14.54 26.86 -44.02
C PRO A 2 -13.34 27.46 -44.77
N VAL A 3 -12.15 27.35 -44.17
CA VAL A 3 -10.88 27.64 -44.85
C VAL A 3 -10.23 26.33 -45.24
N LEU A 4 -10.31 26.04 -46.55
CA LEU A 4 -9.50 25.12 -47.30
C LEU A 4 -8.04 25.60 -47.32
N LEU A 5 -7.06 24.72 -47.08
CA LEU A 5 -5.72 24.90 -47.63
C LEU A 5 -5.17 23.62 -48.26
N ARG A 6 -4.64 23.85 -49.46
CA ARG A 6 -4.22 22.92 -50.50
C ARG A 6 -2.89 22.25 -50.21
N SER A 7 -2.80 21.03 -50.72
CA SER A 7 -1.62 20.27 -51.10
C SER A 7 -0.67 21.01 -52.05
N ARG A 8 0.64 20.82 -51.87
CA ARG A 8 1.61 20.71 -52.97
C ARG A 8 2.69 19.68 -52.59
N GLY A 9 2.80 18.65 -53.41
CA GLY A 9 3.94 17.74 -53.41
C GLY A 9 5.08 18.28 -54.25
N VAL A 10 6.31 17.87 -53.92
CA VAL A 10 7.45 17.82 -54.83
C VAL A 10 8.27 16.57 -54.48
N SER A 11 8.76 15.97 -55.56
CA SER A 11 9.38 14.67 -55.77
C SER A 11 10.79 14.45 -55.17
N SER A 12 11.05 13.17 -54.91
CA SER A 12 12.34 12.43 -54.82
C SER A 12 13.28 12.66 -56.04
N PRO A 13 14.53 12.12 -56.17
CA PRO A 13 15.13 10.98 -55.45
C PRO A 13 16.66 10.98 -55.18
N ARG A 14 17.10 9.97 -54.43
CA ARG A 14 18.36 9.16 -54.44
C ARG A 14 18.59 8.64 -53.01
N GLY A 15 18.69 7.36 -52.71
CA GLY A 15 19.45 6.30 -53.35
C GLY A 15 20.62 5.95 -52.40
N GLY A 16 20.53 4.84 -51.66
CA GLY A 16 21.55 4.47 -50.67
C GLY A 16 21.24 3.19 -49.92
N THR A 17 21.47 2.06 -50.58
CA THR A 17 21.50 0.70 -50.03
C THR A 17 22.67 0.52 -49.06
N ARG A 18 22.44 -0.08 -47.89
CA ARG A 18 23.47 -0.80 -47.13
C ARG A 18 22.89 -1.90 -46.25
N ASP A 19 22.98 -3.09 -46.82
CA ASP A 19 23.33 -4.40 -46.28
C ASP A 19 23.13 -4.74 -44.79
N LYS A 20 22.38 -5.83 -44.67
CA LYS A 20 22.30 -6.80 -43.58
C LYS A 20 23.69 -7.35 -43.24
N LYS A 21 24.03 -7.39 -41.94
CA LYS A 21 24.89 -8.45 -41.38
C LYS A 21 24.32 -8.95 -40.06
N SER A 22 23.78 -10.15 -40.14
CA SER A 22 23.64 -11.14 -39.09
C SER A 22 24.98 -11.42 -38.39
N PHE A 23 24.97 -11.58 -37.07
CA PHE A 23 26.03 -12.26 -36.33
C PHE A 23 25.45 -13.44 -35.54
N PRO A 24 26.13 -14.60 -35.51
CA PRO A 24 25.64 -15.82 -34.90
C PRO A 24 26.16 -16.02 -33.47
N ILE A 25 25.55 -17.01 -32.84
CA ILE A 25 25.91 -17.72 -31.61
C ILE A 25 27.28 -18.41 -31.77
N ALA A 26 28.16 -18.34 -30.77
CA ALA A 26 28.79 -19.50 -30.09
C ALA A 26 30.08 -19.16 -29.29
N SER A 27 30.21 -19.89 -28.17
CA SER A 27 31.43 -20.49 -27.57
C SER A 27 32.56 -19.65 -26.96
N SER A 28 32.85 -19.98 -25.69
CA SER A 28 34.12 -19.89 -24.97
C SER A 28 35.31 -20.46 -25.79
N PRO A 29 36.56 -20.03 -25.55
CA PRO A 29 37.42 -20.77 -24.61
C PRO A 29 38.44 -19.93 -23.82
N ASP A 30 39.06 -20.64 -22.87
CA ASP A 30 40.21 -20.33 -22.02
C ASP A 30 41.46 -19.73 -22.70
N SER A 31 42.35 -19.25 -21.81
CA SER A 31 43.80 -18.97 -21.90
C SER A 31 44.11 -17.47 -21.73
N GLY A 32 44.90 -17.05 -20.74
CA GLY A 32 46.25 -17.52 -20.45
C GLY A 32 47.24 -16.53 -21.06
N GLY A 33 47.51 -15.42 -20.36
CA GLY A 33 48.31 -14.30 -20.89
C GLY A 33 49.11 -13.58 -19.82
N VAL A 34 50.34 -14.03 -19.62
CA VAL A 34 51.42 -13.41 -18.84
C VAL A 34 51.77 -12.04 -19.44
N LEU A 35 51.83 -10.98 -18.64
CA LEU A 35 52.53 -9.74 -19.01
C LEU A 35 53.51 -9.29 -17.93
N LYS A 36 54.76 -9.16 -18.39
CA LYS A 36 55.95 -8.73 -17.68
C LYS A 36 55.89 -7.24 -17.32
N GLY A 37 56.64 -6.90 -16.28
CA GLY A 37 56.60 -5.62 -15.60
C GLY A 37 57.26 -4.45 -16.31
N HIS A 38 57.02 -3.28 -15.75
CA HIS A 38 57.87 -2.09 -15.84
C HIS A 38 57.81 -1.36 -14.48
N SER A 39 58.83 -1.58 -13.67
CA SER A 39 59.06 -0.87 -12.41
C SER A 39 59.70 0.49 -12.69
N ARG A 40 58.97 1.58 -12.48
CA ARG A 40 59.57 2.93 -12.33
C ARG A 40 59.58 3.29 -10.85
N GLY A 41 60.78 3.27 -10.28
CA GLY A 41 61.04 3.77 -8.94
C GLY A 41 60.83 5.28 -8.88
N ARG A 42 59.95 5.73 -7.99
CA ARG A 42 59.84 7.14 -7.57
C ARG A 42 60.21 7.23 -6.10
N LYS A 43 61.28 7.97 -5.81
CA LYS A 43 61.72 8.37 -4.48
C LYS A 43 60.57 9.12 -3.78
N MET A 44 60.08 8.59 -2.65
CA MET A 44 59.25 9.35 -1.72
C MET A 44 60.16 10.13 -0.78
N GLY A 45 60.27 11.45 -1.02
CA GLY A 45 60.79 12.40 -0.05
C GLY A 45 59.70 12.75 0.96
N GLY A 46 60.04 12.70 2.25
CA GLY A 46 59.09 12.73 3.35
C GLY A 46 58.37 14.06 3.53
N GLN A 47 57.06 13.98 3.79
CA GLN A 47 56.30 14.87 4.69
C GLN A 47 55.02 14.14 5.20
N PRO A 48 55.11 13.13 6.09
CA PRO A 48 53.91 12.47 6.62
C PRO A 48 53.23 13.26 7.76
N ALA A 49 53.94 14.14 8.47
CA ALA A 49 53.42 14.80 9.67
C ALA A 49 52.36 15.86 9.37
N TRP A 50 52.52 16.64 8.29
CA TRP A 50 51.60 17.73 7.97
C TRP A 50 50.26 17.23 7.42
N PHE A 51 50.28 16.10 6.69
CA PHE A 51 49.06 15.49 6.19
C PHE A 51 48.22 14.91 7.34
N LEU A 52 48.84 14.19 8.28
CA LEU A 52 48.15 13.64 9.45
C LEU A 52 47.51 14.72 10.33
N PHE A 53 48.18 15.88 10.49
CA PHE A 53 47.63 17.00 11.25
C PHE A 53 46.36 17.59 10.60
N ARG A 54 46.36 17.75 9.27
CA ARG A 54 45.17 18.22 8.54
C ARG A 54 44.01 17.24 8.63
N THR A 55 44.27 15.93 8.52
CA THR A 55 43.22 14.92 8.63
C THR A 55 42.61 14.88 10.03
N ALA A 56 43.44 15.04 11.07
CA ALA A 56 42.97 15.10 12.47
C ALA A 56 42.11 16.33 12.75
N LEU A 57 42.50 17.51 12.23
CA LEU A 57 41.72 18.75 12.35
C LEU A 57 40.36 18.65 11.65
N LEU A 58 40.33 18.05 10.45
CA LEU A 58 39.10 17.84 9.68
C LEU A 58 38.17 16.85 10.39
N PHE A 59 38.72 15.79 10.98
CA PHE A 59 37.96 14.83 11.78
C PHE A 59 37.38 15.46 13.04
N ALA A 60 38.17 16.25 13.78
CA ALA A 60 37.69 16.96 14.97
C ALA A 60 36.57 17.96 14.63
N ALA A 61 36.70 18.72 13.53
CA ALA A 61 35.66 19.63 13.06
C ALA A 61 34.37 18.88 12.69
N LEU A 62 34.46 17.73 12.03
CA LEU A 62 33.31 16.88 11.73
C LEU A 62 32.66 16.31 12.98
N CYS A 63 33.44 15.92 14.00
CA CYS A 63 32.89 15.47 15.29
C CYS A 63 32.15 16.60 16.02
N VAL A 64 32.65 17.83 15.99
CA VAL A 64 31.98 19.00 16.59
C VAL A 64 30.68 19.30 15.85
N VAL A 65 30.68 19.32 14.51
CA VAL A 65 29.45 19.52 13.72
C VAL A 65 28.44 18.40 13.98
N TYR A 66 28.89 17.14 14.05
CA TYR A 66 28.03 16.01 14.38
C TYR A 66 27.46 16.12 15.80
N PHE A 67 28.28 16.52 16.78
CA PHE A 67 27.82 16.73 18.15
C PHE A 67 26.76 17.83 18.25
N PHE A 68 26.95 18.97 17.58
CA PHE A 68 25.94 20.02 17.53
C PHE A 68 24.69 19.60 16.76
N PHE A 69 24.84 18.84 15.66
CA PHE A 69 23.70 18.31 14.92
C PHE A 69 22.88 17.33 15.77
N VAL A 70 23.54 16.47 16.55
CA VAL A 70 22.87 15.57 17.50
C VAL A 70 22.24 16.39 18.62
N ALA A 71 22.96 17.30 19.28
CA ALA A 71 22.45 18.11 20.39
C ALA A 71 21.22 18.96 19.98
N VAL A 72 21.24 19.59 18.81
CA VAL A 72 20.12 20.39 18.28
C VAL A 72 18.92 19.52 17.85
N HIS A 73 19.11 18.22 17.66
CA HIS A 73 18.03 17.30 17.26
C HIS A 73 17.64 16.28 18.35
N TYR A 74 18.31 16.29 19.50
CA TYR A 74 18.00 15.42 20.63
C TYR A 74 17.27 16.15 21.77
N ASP A 75 17.12 17.47 21.72
CA ASP A 75 16.50 18.29 22.78
C ASP A 75 14.96 18.43 22.67
N ASP A 76 14.30 17.58 21.86
CA ASP A 76 12.84 17.63 21.62
C ASP A 76 12.10 16.40 22.18
N GLN A 77 12.67 15.71 23.19
CA GLN A 77 12.06 14.51 23.79
C GLN A 77 12.01 14.45 25.33
N SER A 78 12.24 15.54 26.08
CA SER A 78 12.15 15.49 27.55
C SER A 78 11.15 16.47 28.15
N GLU A 79 9.86 16.26 27.87
CA GLU A 79 8.80 16.58 28.84
C GLU A 79 7.98 15.31 29.09
N ASP A 80 8.58 14.43 29.89
CA ASP A 80 7.92 13.27 30.48
C ASP A 80 6.97 13.79 31.57
N THR A 81 5.78 14.25 31.16
CA THR A 81 4.68 14.47 32.08
C THR A 81 4.20 13.10 32.55
N THR A 82 4.55 12.75 33.78
CA THR A 82 4.00 11.61 34.50
C THR A 82 2.49 11.80 34.63
N PHE A 83 1.76 11.28 33.65
CA PHE A 83 0.30 11.18 33.68
C PHE A 83 -0.06 10.02 34.62
N ASP A 84 -0.47 10.35 35.83
CA ASP A 84 -0.95 9.39 36.83
C ASP A 84 -2.13 8.58 36.27
N GLY A 85 -1.97 7.26 36.22
CA GLY A 85 -2.88 6.30 35.61
C GLY A 85 -4.17 6.00 36.40
N ASN A 86 -4.75 6.99 37.07
CA ASN A 86 -5.97 6.85 37.89
C ASN A 86 -7.21 7.57 37.29
N ASP A 87 -7.37 7.61 35.97
CA ASP A 87 -8.52 8.25 35.30
C ASP A 87 -9.57 7.22 34.81
N HIS A 88 -9.86 6.19 35.62
CA HIS A 88 -10.91 5.19 35.32
C HIS A 88 -12.34 5.68 35.64
N GLY A 89 -12.52 6.95 36.07
CA GLY A 89 -13.80 7.46 36.56
C GLY A 89 -14.61 8.33 35.60
N VAL A 90 -14.11 8.62 34.40
CA VAL A 90 -14.73 9.63 33.50
C VAL A 90 -15.45 9.00 32.30
N ASP A 91 -15.29 7.70 32.05
CA ASP A 91 -15.85 7.05 30.86
C ASP A 91 -17.36 6.74 30.96
N SER A 92 -18.01 6.89 32.13
CA SER A 92 -19.44 6.61 32.28
C SER A 92 -20.36 7.67 31.67
N ALA A 93 -20.07 8.97 31.79
CA ALA A 93 -21.03 10.01 31.38
C ALA A 93 -21.22 10.22 29.85
N LEU A 94 -20.75 9.31 29.00
CA LEU A 94 -20.63 9.51 27.56
C LEU A 94 -21.75 8.86 26.71
N SER A 95 -22.52 7.87 27.18
CA SER A 95 -23.28 7.01 26.24
C SER A 95 -24.40 7.72 25.45
N GLU A 96 -25.32 8.46 26.09
CA GLU A 96 -26.42 9.13 25.36
C GLU A 96 -26.00 10.44 24.68
N ALA A 97 -25.15 11.24 25.34
CA ALA A 97 -24.68 12.51 24.80
C ALA A 97 -23.75 12.34 23.59
N SER A 98 -23.03 11.22 23.51
CA SER A 98 -22.13 10.94 22.38
C SER A 98 -22.90 10.68 21.10
N LEU A 99 -24.09 10.07 21.15
CA LEU A 99 -24.87 9.76 19.95
C LEU A 99 -25.34 11.03 19.23
N GLU A 100 -25.89 12.00 19.97
CA GLU A 100 -26.29 13.31 19.42
C GLU A 100 -25.09 14.10 18.89
N LEU A 101 -23.93 14.03 19.57
CA LEU A 101 -22.71 14.71 19.14
C LEU A 101 -22.09 14.07 17.88
N ILE A 102 -22.16 12.75 17.77
CA ILE A 102 -21.78 12.00 16.56
C ILE A 102 -22.66 12.48 15.40
N GLN A 103 -23.97 12.58 15.61
CA GLN A 103 -24.92 13.04 14.59
C GLN A 103 -24.65 14.49 14.16
N GLN A 104 -24.41 15.40 15.09
CA GLN A 104 -24.11 16.80 14.78
C GLN A 104 -22.74 16.99 14.09
N SER A 105 -21.71 16.23 14.50
CA SER A 105 -20.38 16.31 13.89
C SER A 105 -20.38 15.67 12.49
N ALA A 106 -21.07 14.54 12.32
CA ALA A 106 -21.28 13.91 11.03
C ALA A 106 -21.95 14.90 10.06
N ALA A 107 -22.98 15.64 10.50
CA ALA A 107 -23.66 16.63 9.68
C ALA A 107 -22.74 17.76 9.15
N LYS A 108 -21.60 18.03 9.81
CA LYS A 108 -20.63 19.06 9.37
C LYS A 108 -19.61 18.51 8.36
N ILE A 109 -19.33 17.22 8.41
CA ILE A 109 -18.41 16.52 7.49
C ILE A 109 -19.14 16.08 6.22
N HIS A 110 -20.45 15.81 6.33
CA HIS A 110 -21.33 15.54 5.20
C HIS A 110 -21.70 16.82 4.47
N ASP A 111 -20.71 17.31 3.72
CA ASP A 111 -20.98 18.04 2.49
C ASP A 111 -22.03 17.26 1.68
N LYS A 112 -23.15 17.91 1.39
CA LYS A 112 -24.28 17.32 0.65
C LYS A 112 -23.77 16.66 -0.64
N ASP A 113 -22.79 17.29 -1.27
CA ASP A 113 -22.16 16.83 -2.51
C ASP A 113 -21.45 15.47 -2.32
N PHE A 114 -20.85 15.21 -1.16
CA PHE A 114 -20.18 13.94 -0.90
C PHE A 114 -21.16 12.79 -0.65
N THR A 115 -22.26 13.04 0.07
CA THR A 115 -23.31 12.02 0.25
C THR A 115 -23.95 11.65 -1.09
N GLU A 116 -24.23 12.64 -1.95
CA GLU A 116 -24.73 12.42 -3.31
C GLU A 116 -23.73 11.62 -4.15
N LEU A 117 -22.43 11.93 -4.05
CA LEU A 117 -21.37 11.16 -4.69
C LEU A 117 -21.33 9.70 -4.21
N LEU A 118 -21.37 9.46 -2.89
CA LEU A 118 -21.36 8.10 -2.34
C LEU A 118 -22.56 7.30 -2.85
N GLN A 119 -23.76 7.89 -2.86
CA GLN A 119 -24.95 7.21 -3.35
C GLN A 119 -24.84 6.90 -4.85
N LYS A 120 -24.34 7.85 -5.65
CA LYS A 120 -24.07 7.63 -7.07
C LYS A 120 -23.11 6.47 -7.28
N LEU A 121 -21.99 6.46 -6.57
CA LEU A 121 -20.97 5.41 -6.70
C LEU A 121 -21.47 4.04 -6.23
N LYS A 122 -22.33 3.98 -5.21
CA LYS A 122 -23.00 2.73 -4.81
C LYS A 122 -23.89 2.19 -5.93
N ASN A 123 -24.68 3.07 -6.56
CA ASN A 123 -25.53 2.67 -7.69
C ASN A 123 -24.68 2.19 -8.88
N GLU A 124 -23.62 2.93 -9.23
CA GLU A 124 -22.68 2.54 -10.30
C GLU A 124 -22.00 1.20 -9.96
N LYS A 125 -21.57 0.99 -8.71
CA LYS A 125 -20.98 -0.27 -8.24
C LYS A 125 -21.91 -1.46 -8.49
N GLU A 126 -23.19 -1.36 -8.12
CA GLU A 126 -24.15 -2.45 -8.33
C GLU A 126 -24.47 -2.66 -9.81
N GLU A 127 -24.62 -1.59 -10.60
CA GLU A 127 -24.83 -1.68 -12.05
C GLU A 127 -23.66 -2.40 -12.74
N TYR A 128 -22.44 -2.00 -12.41
CA TYR A 128 -21.23 -2.58 -13.00
C TYR A 128 -20.90 -3.96 -12.48
N ARG A 129 -21.32 -4.32 -11.26
CA ARG A 129 -21.21 -5.70 -10.76
C ARG A 129 -21.91 -6.69 -11.69
N HIS A 130 -23.01 -6.28 -12.32
CA HIS A 130 -23.73 -7.11 -13.29
C HIS A 130 -23.16 -7.06 -14.70
N MET A 131 -22.63 -5.91 -15.12
CA MET A 131 -22.07 -5.71 -16.47
C MET A 131 -20.65 -6.27 -16.62
N PHE A 132 -19.80 -6.05 -15.61
CA PHE A 132 -18.45 -6.58 -15.57
C PHE A 132 -18.50 -8.04 -15.11
N LYS A 133 -18.93 -8.91 -16.02
CA LYS A 133 -18.64 -10.34 -15.90
C LYS A 133 -17.23 -10.52 -16.43
N PRO A 134 -16.22 -10.78 -15.57
CA PRO A 134 -14.89 -11.07 -16.07
C PRO A 134 -15.03 -12.16 -17.12
N LYS A 135 -14.33 -11.97 -18.25
CA LYS A 135 -14.22 -13.04 -19.24
C LYS A 135 -13.59 -14.25 -18.54
N LYS A 136 -13.53 -15.37 -19.26
CA LYS A 136 -12.71 -16.52 -18.83
C LYS A 136 -11.36 -16.00 -18.29
N SER A 137 -11.05 -16.38 -17.05
CA SER A 137 -9.83 -15.95 -16.34
C SER A 137 -8.62 -15.92 -17.27
N LEU A 138 -7.88 -14.81 -17.25
CA LEU A 138 -6.65 -14.67 -18.03
C LEU A 138 -5.57 -15.66 -17.58
N TYR A 139 -5.63 -16.11 -16.32
CA TYR A 139 -4.67 -17.03 -15.74
C TYR A 139 -5.18 -18.47 -15.74
N LYS A 140 -4.25 -19.41 -15.91
CA LYS A 140 -4.54 -20.85 -15.82
C LYS A 140 -4.98 -21.21 -14.41
N LYS A 141 -5.83 -22.23 -14.31
CA LYS A 141 -6.16 -22.84 -13.01
C LYS A 141 -4.91 -23.53 -12.47
N PHE A 142 -4.69 -23.37 -11.16
CA PHE A 142 -3.68 -24.13 -10.45
C PHE A 142 -3.99 -25.63 -10.51
N ASP A 143 -2.97 -26.43 -10.81
CA ASP A 143 -3.08 -27.88 -10.81
C ASP A 143 -2.18 -28.42 -9.68
N LYS A 144 -2.80 -28.82 -8.57
CA LYS A 144 -2.11 -29.37 -7.38
C LYS A 144 -1.20 -30.55 -7.72
N ASN A 145 -1.50 -31.28 -8.81
CA ASN A 145 -0.70 -32.43 -9.25
C ASN A 145 0.50 -32.03 -10.15
N LYS A 146 0.61 -30.75 -10.52
CA LYS A 146 1.69 -30.22 -11.37
C LYS A 146 2.37 -29.04 -10.67
N PRO A 147 3.43 -29.29 -9.90
CA PRO A 147 4.18 -28.24 -9.19
C PRO A 147 4.69 -27.11 -10.09
N THR A 148 4.86 -27.36 -11.39
CA THR A 148 5.23 -26.34 -12.39
C THR A 148 4.17 -25.26 -12.60
N THR A 149 2.95 -25.45 -12.09
CA THR A 149 1.87 -24.45 -12.12
C THR A 149 1.84 -23.56 -10.89
N ALA A 150 2.60 -23.88 -9.83
CA ALA A 150 2.87 -22.95 -8.75
C ALA A 150 4.00 -22.02 -9.18
N ALA A 151 3.81 -20.70 -9.04
CA ALA A 151 4.85 -19.75 -9.34
C ALA A 151 4.99 -18.74 -8.21
N GLN A 152 6.13 -18.85 -7.52
CA GLN A 152 6.65 -17.74 -6.74
C GLN A 152 7.36 -16.75 -7.63
N ASP A 153 7.54 -15.56 -7.07
CA ASP A 153 8.45 -14.58 -7.65
C ASP A 153 9.84 -15.21 -7.88
N LEU A 154 10.45 -14.88 -9.00
CA LEU A 154 11.75 -15.43 -9.38
C LEU A 154 12.80 -15.03 -8.33
N ILE A 155 13.79 -15.89 -8.11
CA ILE A 155 14.98 -15.57 -7.30
C ILE A 155 15.51 -14.19 -7.70
N LYS A 156 15.31 -13.19 -6.85
CA LYS A 156 15.76 -11.84 -7.14
C LYS A 156 17.24 -11.75 -6.85
N ARG A 157 18.00 -11.28 -7.84
CA ARG A 157 19.42 -11.05 -7.72
C ARG A 157 19.71 -9.56 -7.74
N ASP A 158 20.71 -9.13 -6.96
CA ASP A 158 21.21 -7.76 -7.04
C ASP A 158 21.98 -7.53 -8.35
N LYS A 159 22.48 -6.32 -8.56
CA LYS A 159 23.31 -5.98 -9.73
C LYS A 159 24.63 -6.78 -9.81
N LYS A 160 25.05 -7.40 -8.72
CA LYS A 160 26.25 -8.24 -8.63
C LYS A 160 25.93 -9.74 -8.80
N GLY A 161 24.65 -10.09 -9.02
CA GLY A 161 24.19 -11.47 -9.15
C GLY A 161 23.94 -12.18 -7.82
N ASN A 162 24.14 -11.52 -6.67
CA ASN A 162 23.89 -12.12 -5.37
C ASN A 162 22.39 -12.33 -5.17
N ILE A 163 22.02 -13.48 -4.61
CA ILE A 163 20.62 -13.77 -4.27
C ILE A 163 20.18 -12.80 -3.16
N MET A 164 19.31 -11.85 -3.51
CA MET A 164 18.65 -10.96 -2.55
C MET A 164 17.46 -11.65 -1.89
N TYR A 165 16.83 -12.58 -2.62
CA TYR A 165 15.57 -13.19 -2.23
C TYR A 165 15.55 -14.68 -2.58
N LYS A 166 15.16 -15.50 -1.60
CA LYS A 166 14.86 -16.92 -1.80
C LYS A 166 13.34 -17.12 -1.67
N PRO A 167 12.71 -17.80 -2.64
CA PRO A 167 11.35 -18.33 -2.54
C PRO A 167 11.10 -18.95 -1.14
N ILE A 168 9.97 -18.61 -0.52
CA ILE A 168 9.55 -19.20 0.77
C ILE A 168 8.69 -20.41 0.41
N THR A 169 9.27 -21.61 0.43
CA THR A 169 8.55 -22.85 0.09
C THR A 169 7.93 -23.54 1.30
N SER A 170 8.34 -23.12 2.51
CA SER A 170 7.86 -23.67 3.76
C SER A 170 7.65 -22.56 4.81
N ILE A 171 6.72 -22.77 5.74
CA ILE A 171 6.43 -21.89 6.85
C ILE A 171 6.25 -22.72 8.12
N SER A 172 7.03 -22.37 9.15
CA SER A 172 6.88 -22.94 10.49
C SER A 172 6.38 -21.91 11.50
N ILE A 173 5.92 -22.40 12.65
CA ILE A 173 5.47 -21.55 13.75
C ILE A 173 6.59 -20.67 14.32
N GLU A 174 7.85 -21.13 14.24
CA GLU A 174 9.01 -20.34 14.63
C GLU A 174 9.21 -19.13 13.72
N ASP A 175 8.94 -19.28 12.41
CA ASP A 175 8.99 -18.17 11.46
C ASP A 175 7.88 -17.16 11.74
N LEU A 176 6.69 -17.62 12.13
CA LEU A 176 5.61 -16.74 12.59
C LEU A 176 5.96 -16.04 13.93
N GLY A 177 6.65 -16.75 14.82
CA GLY A 177 7.11 -16.22 16.11
C GLY A 177 8.09 -15.06 15.97
N LYS A 178 9.02 -15.13 15.00
CA LYS A 178 9.94 -14.02 14.64
C LYS A 178 9.18 -12.76 14.18
N LEU A 179 7.95 -12.92 13.71
CA LEU A 179 7.08 -11.86 13.23
C LEU A 179 6.08 -11.37 14.30
N GLY A 180 6.24 -11.83 15.54
CA GLY A 180 5.45 -11.39 16.69
C GLY A 180 4.11 -12.12 16.84
N ILE A 181 3.86 -13.16 16.05
CA ILE A 181 2.67 -14.02 16.20
C ILE A 181 3.00 -15.04 17.29
N LYS A 182 2.42 -14.84 18.48
CA LYS A 182 2.58 -15.74 19.62
C LYS A 182 1.36 -16.64 19.74
N GLY A 183 1.58 -17.95 19.82
CA GLY A 183 0.54 -18.96 20.08
C GLY A 183 0.46 -20.02 18.99
N GLY A 184 -0.06 -21.20 19.34
CA GLY A 184 -0.35 -22.27 18.38
C GLY A 184 0.31 -23.61 18.71
N SER A 185 1.46 -23.65 19.40
CA SER A 185 2.16 -24.90 19.70
C SER A 185 1.33 -25.84 20.59
N ASP A 186 0.72 -25.31 21.66
CA ASP A 186 -0.13 -26.13 22.53
C ASP A 186 -1.46 -26.50 21.88
N ALA A 187 -2.03 -25.59 21.08
CA ALA A 187 -3.27 -25.85 20.33
C ALA A 187 -3.08 -26.91 19.23
N ALA A 188 -1.85 -27.13 18.76
CA ALA A 188 -1.52 -28.13 17.75
C ALA A 188 -1.37 -29.55 18.32
N LYS A 189 -1.25 -29.73 19.64
CA LYS A 189 -1.07 -31.06 20.25
C LYS A 189 -2.30 -31.93 19.99
N GLY A 190 -2.11 -33.03 19.25
CA GLY A 190 -3.17 -33.98 18.91
C GLY A 190 -4.09 -33.54 17.77
N VAL A 191 -3.83 -32.40 17.13
CA VAL A 191 -4.58 -31.96 15.95
C VAL A 191 -3.90 -32.50 14.69
N THR A 192 -4.67 -33.23 13.88
CA THR A 192 -4.22 -33.71 12.57
C THR A 192 -4.24 -32.57 11.54
N TYR A 193 -3.51 -32.74 10.43
CA TYR A 193 -3.48 -31.78 9.34
C TYR A 193 -4.88 -31.48 8.78
N ASP A 194 -5.69 -32.52 8.53
CA ASP A 194 -7.06 -32.38 8.00
C ASP A 194 -7.97 -31.61 8.97
N GLN A 195 -7.82 -31.83 10.28
CA GLN A 195 -8.55 -31.07 11.29
C GLN A 195 -8.14 -29.60 11.31
N ALA A 196 -6.86 -29.30 11.13
CA ALA A 196 -6.36 -27.93 11.11
C ALA A 196 -6.86 -27.15 9.88
N ILE A 197 -6.94 -27.81 8.73
CA ILE A 197 -7.42 -27.22 7.47
C ILE A 197 -8.92 -26.92 7.49
N LYS A 198 -9.71 -27.63 8.30
CA LYS A 198 -11.17 -27.47 8.30
C LYS A 198 -11.61 -26.01 8.49
N GLY A 199 -12.27 -25.45 7.46
CA GLY A 199 -12.71 -24.05 7.39
C GLY A 199 -11.63 -23.06 6.93
N ARG A 200 -10.49 -23.54 6.45
CA ARG A 200 -9.33 -22.76 5.93
C ARG A 200 -8.89 -23.25 4.55
N GLU A 201 -9.69 -24.11 3.91
CA GLU A 201 -9.41 -24.77 2.64
C GLU A 201 -9.03 -23.73 1.57
N GLN A 202 -9.80 -22.63 1.48
CA GLN A 202 -9.54 -21.55 0.52
C GLN A 202 -8.18 -20.88 0.75
N LEU A 203 -7.80 -20.62 2.01
CA LEU A 203 -6.50 -20.00 2.31
C LEU A 203 -5.37 -20.96 1.98
N MET A 204 -5.54 -22.24 2.26
CA MET A 204 -4.58 -23.29 1.89
C MET A 204 -4.42 -23.43 0.38
N ASP A 205 -5.50 -23.28 -0.38
CA ASP A 205 -5.43 -23.29 -1.84
C ASP A 205 -4.61 -22.11 -2.38
N ILE A 206 -4.79 -20.91 -1.82
CA ILE A 206 -3.99 -19.72 -2.19
C ILE A 206 -2.51 -19.93 -1.81
N ILE A 207 -2.24 -20.45 -0.61
CA ILE A 207 -0.89 -20.73 -0.10
C ILE A 207 -0.16 -21.76 -0.98
N HIS A 208 -0.84 -22.84 -1.37
CA HIS A 208 -0.30 -23.86 -2.26
C HIS A 208 -0.10 -23.33 -3.69
N GLU A 209 -1.04 -22.53 -4.22
CA GLU A 209 -0.87 -21.89 -5.54
C GLU A 209 0.32 -20.93 -5.53
N ALA A 210 0.56 -20.26 -4.40
CA ALA A 210 1.74 -19.46 -4.14
C ALA A 210 3.02 -20.29 -3.93
N GLY A 211 3.00 -21.61 -4.11
CA GLY A 211 4.17 -22.48 -4.03
C GLY A 211 4.71 -22.72 -2.61
N ILE A 212 3.95 -22.39 -1.58
CA ILE A 212 4.27 -22.71 -0.19
C ILE A 212 3.65 -24.07 0.11
N VAL A 213 4.45 -25.13 0.03
CA VAL A 213 3.95 -26.53 0.09
C VAL A 213 4.02 -27.13 1.48
N GLU A 214 4.96 -26.67 2.30
CA GLU A 214 5.20 -27.20 3.64
C GLU A 214 4.77 -26.18 4.69
N ILE A 215 3.61 -26.39 5.31
CA ILE A 215 3.13 -25.57 6.41
C ILE A 215 2.75 -26.45 7.59
N ASP A 216 3.29 -26.14 8.77
CA ASP A 216 3.02 -26.94 9.97
C ASP A 216 1.59 -26.70 10.51
N VAL A 217 1.10 -27.68 11.29
CA VAL A 217 -0.25 -27.64 11.88
C VAL A 217 -0.48 -26.38 12.72
N ALA A 218 0.52 -25.94 13.48
CA ALA A 218 0.41 -24.76 14.33
C ALA A 218 0.24 -23.46 13.52
N SER A 219 0.93 -23.35 12.39
CA SER A 219 0.82 -22.23 11.46
C SER A 219 -0.53 -22.23 10.75
N ILE A 220 -1.04 -23.40 10.34
CA ILE A 220 -2.40 -23.53 9.80
C ILE A 220 -3.44 -23.08 10.83
N LEU A 221 -3.31 -23.51 12.09
CA LEU A 221 -4.23 -23.11 13.16
C LEU A 221 -4.20 -21.59 13.45
N SER A 222 -3.08 -20.93 13.16
CA SER A 222 -2.93 -19.47 13.28
C SER A 222 -3.62 -18.70 12.15
N LEU A 223 -3.87 -19.33 10.99
CA LEU A 223 -4.67 -18.74 9.93
C LEU A 223 -6.12 -18.55 10.40
N PRO A 224 -6.79 -17.48 9.98
CA PRO A 224 -8.21 -17.28 10.24
C PRO A 224 -9.02 -18.32 9.46
N LYS A 225 -10.25 -18.58 9.92
CA LYS A 225 -11.20 -19.32 9.09
C LYS A 225 -11.63 -18.46 7.90
N TRP A 226 -11.94 -19.08 6.77
CA TRP A 226 -12.47 -18.38 5.60
C TRP A 226 -13.75 -17.60 5.93
N SER A 227 -14.62 -18.15 6.77
CA SER A 227 -15.82 -17.47 7.25
C SER A 227 -15.54 -16.15 7.97
N SER A 228 -14.39 -16.02 8.65
CA SER A 228 -13.97 -14.77 9.30
C SER A 228 -13.52 -13.74 8.28
N VAL A 229 -12.80 -14.19 7.24
CA VAL A 229 -12.40 -13.33 6.11
C VAL A 229 -13.64 -12.81 5.37
N THR A 230 -14.57 -13.70 5.02
CA THR A 230 -15.76 -13.33 4.26
C THR A 230 -16.73 -12.47 5.07
N LYS A 231 -16.76 -12.61 6.40
CA LYS A 231 -17.53 -11.71 7.26
C LYS A 231 -17.01 -10.27 7.15
N LEU A 232 -15.70 -10.09 7.17
CA LEU A 232 -15.07 -8.76 7.18
C LEU A 232 -15.06 -8.08 5.81
N TYR A 233 -14.83 -8.87 4.76
CA TYR A 233 -14.51 -8.34 3.43
C TYR A 233 -15.42 -8.87 2.32
N GLY A 234 -16.33 -9.81 2.60
CA GLY A 234 -17.11 -10.50 1.58
C GLY A 234 -16.35 -11.66 0.90
N ASP A 235 -17.03 -12.37 0.02
CA ASP A 235 -16.53 -13.54 -0.72
C ASP A 235 -15.93 -13.19 -2.09
N THR A 236 -16.13 -11.95 -2.54
CA THR A 236 -15.62 -11.42 -3.81
C THR A 236 -14.82 -10.14 -3.61
N PRO A 237 -13.80 -9.87 -4.45
CA PRO A 237 -13.06 -8.62 -4.36
C PRO A 237 -13.94 -7.41 -4.70
N VAL A 238 -13.59 -6.26 -4.11
CA VAL A 238 -14.22 -4.96 -4.40
C VAL A 238 -13.26 -4.12 -5.22
N VAL A 239 -13.66 -3.83 -6.46
CA VAL A 239 -12.92 -2.95 -7.37
C VAL A 239 -13.86 -1.83 -7.83
N LEU A 240 -13.60 -0.61 -7.38
CA LEU A 240 -14.35 0.58 -7.79
C LEU A 240 -13.72 1.19 -9.05
N GLY A 241 -14.50 1.92 -9.85
CA GLY A 241 -14.02 2.58 -11.06
C GLY A 241 -14.11 1.74 -12.33
N LEU A 242 -14.70 0.53 -12.26
CA LEU A 242 -14.87 -0.36 -13.42
C LEU A 242 -15.71 0.29 -14.53
N GLU A 243 -16.53 1.28 -14.20
CA GLU A 243 -17.28 2.08 -15.16
C GLU A 243 -16.40 2.86 -16.14
N ARG A 244 -15.18 3.18 -15.71
CA ARG A 244 -14.21 3.97 -16.49
C ARG A 244 -13.28 3.13 -17.34
N CYS A 245 -13.38 1.80 -17.31
CA CYS A 245 -12.55 0.94 -18.17
C CYS A 245 -12.75 1.26 -19.65
N SER A 246 -14.00 1.51 -20.06
CA SER A 246 -14.33 1.87 -21.45
C SER A 246 -13.68 3.20 -21.88
N GLU A 247 -13.61 4.18 -20.97
CA GLU A 247 -12.92 5.45 -21.21
C GLU A 247 -11.41 5.25 -21.34
N PHE A 248 -10.79 4.39 -20.53
CA PHE A 248 -9.36 4.07 -20.66
C PHE A 248 -9.03 3.32 -21.97
N HIS A 249 -10.03 2.70 -22.60
CA HIS A 249 -9.88 2.07 -23.91
C HIS A 249 -10.03 3.03 -25.09
N ASP A 250 -10.44 4.27 -24.84
CA ASP A 250 -10.57 5.31 -25.87
C ASP A 250 -9.18 5.69 -26.39
N GLU A 251 -8.81 5.17 -27.56
CA GLU A 251 -7.50 5.41 -28.20
C GLU A 251 -7.23 6.89 -28.52
N VAL A 252 -8.28 7.75 -28.52
CA VAL A 252 -8.11 9.20 -28.71
C VAL A 252 -7.60 9.86 -27.43
N LYS A 253 -8.21 9.51 -26.28
CA LYS A 253 -7.84 10.07 -24.97
C LYS A 253 -6.63 9.34 -24.35
N PHE A 254 -6.56 8.03 -24.53
CA PHE A 254 -5.56 7.13 -23.95
C PHE A 254 -4.93 6.28 -25.06
N PRO A 255 -4.02 6.85 -25.87
CA PRO A 255 -3.40 6.10 -26.96
C PRO A 255 -2.69 4.86 -26.40
N ALA A 256 -3.03 3.67 -26.89
CA ALA A 256 -2.56 2.43 -26.30
C ALA A 256 -1.04 2.23 -26.37
N TRP A 257 -0.34 3.00 -27.23
CA TRP A 257 1.12 3.03 -27.30
C TRP A 257 1.79 3.74 -26.12
N ASP A 258 1.05 4.59 -25.40
CA ASP A 258 1.52 5.36 -24.25
C ASP A 258 0.77 5.03 -22.94
N ALA A 259 -0.43 4.46 -23.05
CA ALA A 259 -1.29 4.12 -21.93
C ALA A 259 -0.62 3.17 -20.92
N SER A 260 -0.60 3.53 -19.63
CA SER A 260 0.02 2.70 -18.59
C SER A 260 -0.78 2.67 -17.29
N LEU A 261 -0.54 1.65 -16.49
CA LEU A 261 -1.07 1.50 -15.13
C LEU A 261 -0.04 1.95 -14.12
N GLY A 262 -0.44 2.72 -13.12
CA GLY A 262 0.45 3.14 -12.04
C GLY A 262 -0.17 2.89 -10.68
N THR A 263 0.63 2.39 -9.73
CA THR A 263 0.13 2.22 -8.36
C THR A 263 0.04 3.56 -7.62
N ALA A 264 -1.08 3.79 -6.94
CA ALA A 264 -1.31 4.88 -6.00
C ALA A 264 -1.90 4.34 -4.69
N GLY A 265 -1.92 5.16 -3.63
CA GLY A 265 -2.49 4.80 -2.34
C GLY A 265 -1.83 5.58 -1.20
N LEU A 266 -2.51 5.74 -0.07
CA LEU A 266 -1.91 6.32 1.14
C LEU A 266 -0.69 5.51 1.61
N PHE A 267 0.12 6.10 2.49
CA PHE A 267 1.18 5.35 3.19
C PHE A 267 0.59 4.11 3.87
N ASN A 268 1.36 3.02 4.00
CA ASN A 268 0.92 1.77 4.65
C ASN A 268 -0.33 1.07 4.06
N THR A 269 -0.71 1.33 2.81
CA THR A 269 -1.84 0.65 2.12
C THR A 269 -1.43 -0.54 1.28
N GLY A 270 -0.18 -0.99 1.38
CA GLY A 270 0.33 -2.10 0.56
C GLY A 270 0.58 -1.75 -0.91
N THR A 271 0.89 -0.48 -1.22
CA THR A 271 1.28 -0.07 -2.57
C THR A 271 2.49 -0.83 -3.13
N ASN A 272 3.44 -1.25 -2.27
CA ASN A 272 4.63 -1.98 -2.73
C ASN A 272 4.29 -3.41 -3.22
N PRO A 273 3.67 -4.29 -2.39
CA PRO A 273 3.32 -5.63 -2.87
C PRO A 273 2.38 -5.55 -4.07
N PHE A 274 1.45 -4.59 -4.09
CA PHE A 274 0.56 -4.43 -5.23
C PHE A 274 1.28 -4.05 -6.54
N ALA A 275 2.23 -3.12 -6.49
CA ALA A 275 3.04 -2.77 -7.66
C ALA A 275 3.81 -3.99 -8.21
N MET A 276 4.30 -4.86 -7.33
CA MET A 276 4.95 -6.11 -7.72
C MET A 276 3.98 -7.09 -8.38
N TYR A 277 2.77 -7.24 -7.82
CA TYR A 277 1.72 -8.06 -8.43
C TYR A 277 1.41 -7.61 -9.86
N LEU A 278 1.21 -6.30 -10.07
CA LEU A 278 1.00 -5.75 -11.42
C LEU A 278 2.20 -6.02 -12.34
N GLU A 279 3.41 -5.71 -11.89
CA GLU A 279 4.64 -5.88 -12.67
C GLU A 279 4.88 -7.33 -13.07
N GLN A 280 4.45 -8.32 -12.28
CA GLN A 280 4.72 -9.73 -12.55
C GLN A 280 3.65 -10.40 -13.41
N ASN A 281 2.41 -9.91 -13.32
CA ASN A 281 1.26 -10.66 -13.81
C ASN A 281 0.54 -9.99 -14.97
N CYS A 282 0.60 -8.68 -15.13
CA CYS A 282 -0.08 -7.97 -16.21
C CYS A 282 0.92 -7.20 -17.10
N LYS A 283 0.64 -7.10 -18.40
CA LYS A 283 1.32 -6.17 -19.33
C LYS A 283 0.33 -5.60 -20.33
N LEU A 284 0.57 -4.40 -20.81
CA LEU A 284 -0.21 -3.72 -21.84
C LEU A 284 0.54 -3.88 -23.16
N PRO A 285 0.17 -4.85 -24.02
CA PRO A 285 1.02 -5.29 -25.14
C PRO A 285 1.20 -4.22 -26.21
N LYS A 286 0.28 -3.25 -26.29
CA LYS A 286 0.36 -2.13 -27.23
C LYS A 286 1.26 -1.01 -26.76
N ASN A 287 1.60 -0.94 -25.46
CA ASN A 287 2.44 0.14 -24.92
C ASN A 287 3.88 -0.01 -25.42
N LYS A 288 4.38 1.02 -26.10
CA LYS A 288 5.74 1.11 -26.64
C LYS A 288 6.61 2.13 -25.91
N SER A 289 6.00 3.04 -25.15
CA SER A 289 6.67 4.10 -24.39
C SER A 289 7.32 3.61 -23.09
N ASP A 290 6.81 2.52 -22.51
CA ASP A 290 7.23 2.00 -21.22
C ASP A 290 7.92 0.64 -21.35
N LYS A 291 9.20 0.60 -20.96
CA LYS A 291 10.02 -0.62 -20.95
C LYS A 291 9.48 -1.68 -19.99
N ALA A 292 8.68 -1.30 -19.01
CA ALA A 292 8.02 -2.22 -18.09
C ALA A 292 6.75 -2.84 -18.68
N GLY A 293 6.41 -2.58 -19.95
CA GLY A 293 5.23 -3.15 -20.61
C GLY A 293 3.93 -2.50 -20.14
N GLY A 294 3.96 -1.19 -19.91
CA GLY A 294 2.79 -0.39 -19.52
C GLY A 294 2.32 -0.58 -18.08
N THR A 295 3.12 -1.15 -17.19
CA THR A 295 2.83 -1.23 -15.75
C THR A 295 3.95 -0.57 -14.96
N ARG A 296 3.60 0.34 -14.06
CA ARG A 296 4.55 1.19 -13.34
C ARG A 296 4.52 0.91 -11.84
N TRP A 297 5.69 1.02 -11.23
CA TRP A 297 5.86 0.93 -9.76
C TRP A 297 5.00 1.96 -9.00
N GLN A 298 4.83 3.15 -9.58
CA GLN A 298 3.98 4.20 -9.05
C GLN A 298 3.45 5.07 -10.18
N VAL A 299 2.40 5.82 -9.90
CA VAL A 299 1.94 6.91 -10.76
C VAL A 299 3.01 8.01 -10.90
N PRO A 300 3.06 8.73 -12.05
CA PRO A 300 4.05 9.77 -12.32
C PRO A 300 4.08 10.93 -11.33
N TRP A 301 2.97 11.20 -10.64
CA TRP A 301 2.86 12.25 -9.61
C TRP A 301 3.13 11.73 -8.20
N GLY A 302 3.61 10.49 -8.06
CA GLY A 302 3.94 9.87 -6.79
C GLY A 302 2.76 9.13 -6.17
N LYS A 303 3.00 7.90 -5.74
CA LYS A 303 1.93 7.01 -5.24
C LYS A 303 1.17 7.51 -4.02
N HIS A 304 1.80 8.31 -3.16
CA HIS A 304 1.20 8.83 -1.92
C HIS A 304 0.62 10.25 -2.07
N THR A 305 0.46 10.71 -3.29
CA THR A 305 0.02 12.07 -3.62
C THR A 305 -1.48 12.09 -3.93
N PHE A 306 -2.14 13.18 -3.52
CA PHE A 306 -3.52 13.52 -3.84
C PHE A 306 -3.80 13.56 -5.36
N ALA A 307 -5.02 13.21 -5.75
CA ALA A 307 -5.43 13.14 -7.15
C ALA A 307 -5.37 14.52 -7.84
N SER A 308 -5.71 15.59 -7.13
CA SER A 308 -5.67 16.98 -7.61
C SER A 308 -4.26 17.43 -8.05
N LEU A 309 -3.22 16.82 -7.51
CA LEU A 309 -1.82 17.15 -7.83
C LEU A 309 -1.27 16.34 -9.00
N ARG A 310 -2.10 15.54 -9.68
CA ARG A 310 -1.70 14.68 -10.82
C ARG A 310 -0.84 15.40 -11.85
N LEU A 311 -1.26 16.57 -12.30
CA LEU A 311 -0.53 17.32 -13.33
C LEU A 311 0.60 18.19 -12.74
N GLN A 312 0.47 18.60 -11.48
CA GLN A 312 1.34 19.57 -10.83
C GLN A 312 2.58 18.95 -10.17
N ASN A 313 2.50 17.69 -9.72
CA ASN A 313 3.60 17.00 -9.06
C ASN A 313 4.24 15.96 -9.97
N THR A 314 5.56 15.80 -9.88
CA THR A 314 6.32 14.80 -10.65
C THR A 314 7.24 14.04 -9.70
N ALA A 315 7.08 12.72 -9.62
CA ALA A 315 7.88 11.88 -8.76
C ALA A 315 9.18 11.44 -9.45
N GLY A 316 10.31 11.83 -8.86
CA GLY A 316 11.63 11.32 -9.22
C GLY A 316 11.92 11.37 -10.73
N ARG A 317 12.05 10.20 -11.36
CA ARG A 317 12.44 10.05 -12.77
C ARG A 317 11.26 10.06 -13.76
N GLU A 318 10.04 10.34 -13.30
CA GLU A 318 8.81 10.29 -14.11
C GLU A 318 8.55 11.57 -14.91
N ALA A 319 9.50 12.50 -14.98
CA ALA A 319 9.34 13.78 -15.68
C ALA A 319 9.05 13.66 -17.19
N LYS A 320 9.39 12.51 -17.79
CA LYS A 320 9.15 12.23 -19.22
C LYS A 320 7.88 11.43 -19.48
N THR A 321 7.20 10.98 -18.43
CA THR A 321 5.98 10.20 -18.57
C THR A 321 4.81 11.15 -18.79
N ASN A 322 4.03 10.91 -19.83
CA ASN A 322 2.76 11.59 -19.99
C ASN A 322 1.81 11.16 -18.86
N LYS A 323 1.44 12.10 -18.00
CA LYS A 323 0.62 11.80 -16.82
C LYS A 323 -0.85 11.56 -17.19
N GLU A 324 -1.29 12.10 -18.33
CA GLU A 324 -2.66 12.01 -18.81
C GLU A 324 -3.02 10.60 -19.30
N THR A 325 -2.02 9.84 -19.75
CA THR A 325 -2.20 8.46 -20.26
C THR A 325 -2.00 7.39 -19.19
N VAL A 326 -1.80 7.78 -17.92
CA VAL A 326 -1.68 6.84 -16.80
C VAL A 326 -3.00 6.70 -16.04
N MET A 327 -3.54 5.48 -15.97
CA MET A 327 -4.63 5.12 -15.07
C MET A 327 -4.05 4.71 -13.70
N PRO A 328 -4.33 5.45 -12.61
CA PRO A 328 -3.95 4.99 -11.29
C PRO A 328 -4.78 3.78 -10.87
N ILE A 329 -4.11 2.83 -10.25
CA ILE A 329 -4.73 1.78 -9.45
C ILE A 329 -4.44 2.11 -7.99
N VAL A 330 -5.49 2.56 -7.30
CA VAL A 330 -5.45 3.16 -5.99
C VAL A 330 -5.69 2.10 -4.93
N MET A 331 -4.71 1.88 -4.07
CA MET A 331 -4.84 0.98 -2.92
C MET A 331 -5.58 1.68 -1.78
N VAL A 332 -6.70 1.09 -1.38
CA VAL A 332 -7.41 1.39 -0.14
C VAL A 332 -7.17 0.29 0.87
N ARG A 333 -7.18 0.59 2.15
CA ARG A 333 -7.02 -0.40 3.24
C ARG A 333 -8.04 -0.12 4.32
N ASP A 334 -8.46 -1.15 5.05
CA ASP A 334 -9.37 -1.00 6.18
C ASP A 334 -8.89 0.16 7.07
N PRO A 335 -9.71 1.21 7.27
CA PRO A 335 -9.25 2.44 7.90
C PRO A 335 -8.75 2.22 9.33
N TYR A 336 -9.37 1.31 10.10
CA TYR A 336 -8.95 1.03 11.47
C TYR A 336 -7.58 0.36 11.51
N SER A 337 -7.39 -0.66 10.66
CA SER A 337 -6.11 -1.35 10.53
C SER A 337 -5.02 -0.46 9.92
N TRP A 338 -5.39 0.47 9.05
CA TRP A 338 -4.50 1.47 8.46
C TRP A 338 -4.03 2.48 9.51
N MET A 339 -4.94 3.06 10.32
CA MET A 339 -4.58 4.03 11.36
C MET A 339 -3.60 3.42 12.37
N GLN A 340 -3.80 2.16 12.77
CA GLN A 340 -2.84 1.44 13.61
C GLN A 340 -1.46 1.27 12.96
N SER A 341 -1.41 1.09 11.63
CA SER A 341 -0.11 1.00 10.94
C SER A 341 0.60 2.35 10.84
N MET A 342 -0.16 3.46 10.75
CA MET A 342 0.38 4.81 10.81
C MET A 342 1.04 5.10 12.16
N CYS A 343 0.54 4.52 13.27
CA CYS A 343 1.19 4.60 14.58
C CYS A 343 2.62 4.06 14.59
N LYS A 344 2.88 2.99 13.83
CA LYS A 344 4.21 2.38 13.76
C LYS A 344 5.14 3.16 12.84
N HIS A 345 4.59 3.63 11.72
CA HIS A 345 5.33 4.35 10.71
C HIS A 345 4.47 5.52 10.20
N PRO A 346 4.61 6.72 10.80
CA PRO A 346 3.77 7.88 10.46
C PRO A 346 4.19 8.54 9.13
N TYR A 347 5.37 8.20 8.59
CA TYR A 347 5.94 8.77 7.36
C TYR A 347 5.98 10.30 7.38
N GLU A 348 5.13 10.96 6.58
CA GLU A 348 5.04 12.41 6.48
C GLU A 348 3.91 13.01 7.32
N ALA A 349 3.07 12.17 7.93
CA ALA A 349 2.00 12.61 8.82
C ALA A 349 2.55 12.87 10.23
N ARG A 350 2.06 13.91 10.88
CA ARG A 350 2.45 14.35 12.22
C ARG A 350 1.19 14.69 13.01
N TRP A 351 1.03 14.04 14.16
CA TRP A 351 -0.03 14.33 15.13
C TRP A 351 0.48 13.95 16.53
N PRO A 352 -0.12 14.46 17.60
CA PRO A 352 0.21 14.04 18.96
C PRO A 352 0.09 12.52 19.11
N HIS A 353 1.20 11.85 19.39
CA HIS A 353 1.18 10.43 19.75
C HIS A 353 0.85 10.31 21.24
N SER A 354 0.08 9.28 21.59
CA SER A 354 -0.15 8.89 22.99
C SER A 354 0.27 7.45 23.19
N LYS A 355 0.38 6.98 24.44
CA LYS A 355 0.60 5.56 24.75
C LYS A 355 -0.47 4.68 24.10
N MET A 356 -1.67 5.23 23.88
CA MET A 356 -2.77 4.64 23.12
C MET A 356 -2.84 5.29 21.73
N CYS A 357 -2.61 4.51 20.68
CA CYS A 357 -2.65 4.96 19.30
C CYS A 357 -3.77 4.20 18.58
N PRO A 358 -4.64 4.84 17.78
CA PRO A 358 -4.36 5.99 16.91
C PRO A 358 -4.51 7.40 17.47
N ASN A 359 -5.13 7.60 18.64
CA ASN A 359 -5.36 8.94 19.23
C ASN A 359 -6.08 9.89 18.26
N LEU A 360 -7.28 9.49 17.81
CA LEU A 360 -8.14 10.28 16.92
C LEU A 360 -8.90 11.37 17.65
N GLY A 361 -9.20 11.15 18.93
CA GLY A 361 -9.95 12.10 19.73
C GLY A 361 -9.68 11.98 21.23
N TYR A 362 -10.05 13.03 21.96
CA TYR A 362 -10.00 13.09 23.42
C TYR A 362 -11.26 13.74 23.98
N VAL A 363 -11.60 13.39 25.22
CA VAL A 363 -12.69 14.04 25.95
C VAL A 363 -12.15 15.32 26.56
N GLU A 364 -12.68 16.47 26.15
CA GLU A 364 -12.33 17.74 26.77
C GLU A 364 -12.92 17.78 28.17
N LYS A 365 -12.06 17.87 29.19
CA LYS A 365 -12.52 18.08 30.57
C LYS A 365 -13.28 19.40 30.60
N PRO A 366 -14.52 19.46 31.16
CA PRO A 366 -15.24 20.72 31.27
C PRO A 366 -14.32 21.70 32.01
N GLY A 367 -13.89 22.74 31.30
CA GLY A 367 -12.89 23.65 31.83
C GLY A 367 -13.35 24.15 33.21
N ARG A 368 -12.39 24.38 34.12
CA ARG A 368 -12.64 25.06 35.40
C ARG A 368 -13.02 26.53 35.19
N LEU A 369 -13.88 26.83 34.21
CA LEU A 369 -14.58 28.10 34.08
C LEU A 369 -15.53 28.19 35.26
N ARG A 370 -14.95 28.66 36.36
CA ARG A 370 -15.58 29.01 37.61
C ARG A 370 -16.83 29.86 37.33
N PHE A 371 -17.97 29.47 37.93
CA PHE A 371 -19.15 30.30 38.18
C PHE A 371 -20.10 30.70 37.03
N ARG A 372 -20.50 29.77 36.14
CA ARG A 372 -21.85 29.86 35.53
C ARG A 372 -22.65 28.59 35.82
N GLN A 373 -23.43 28.65 36.91
CA GLN A 373 -24.01 27.52 37.62
C GLN A 373 -25.11 26.71 36.90
N ASN A 374 -25.55 27.07 35.69
CA ASN A 374 -26.76 26.46 35.12
C ASN A 374 -26.59 25.77 33.75
N ALA A 375 -25.37 25.61 33.23
CA ALA A 375 -25.15 24.80 32.03
C ALA A 375 -24.42 23.51 32.42
N ARG A 376 -25.16 22.39 32.47
CA ARG A 376 -24.58 21.04 32.41
C ARG A 376 -23.85 20.91 31.07
N LYS A 377 -22.63 21.43 30.97
CA LYS A 377 -21.81 21.29 29.77
C LYS A 377 -21.41 19.82 29.68
N ARG A 378 -22.09 19.12 28.77
CA ARG A 378 -21.79 17.72 28.44
C ARG A 378 -20.32 17.62 28.03
N PRO A 379 -19.61 16.53 28.42
CA PRO A 379 -18.27 16.28 27.92
C PRO A 379 -18.30 16.27 26.38
N MET A 380 -17.39 17.01 25.75
CA MET A 380 -17.28 17.07 24.30
C MET A 380 -16.06 16.27 23.85
N VAL A 381 -16.27 15.38 22.88
CA VAL A 381 -15.15 14.72 22.20
C VAL A 381 -14.59 15.68 21.16
N LYS A 382 -13.29 15.97 21.26
CA LYS A 382 -12.54 16.76 20.28
C LYS A 382 -11.62 15.87 19.47
N SER A 383 -11.52 16.13 18.17
CA SER A 383 -10.59 15.44 17.30
C SER A 383 -9.14 15.91 17.52
N VAL A 384 -8.20 15.04 17.19
CA VAL A 384 -6.75 15.32 17.24
C VAL A 384 -6.27 15.60 15.83
N SER A 385 -5.93 16.86 15.55
CA SER A 385 -5.50 17.31 14.22
C SER A 385 -4.25 16.58 13.71
N VAL A 386 -4.20 16.34 12.41
CA VAL A 386 -3.08 15.73 11.69
C VAL A 386 -2.52 16.71 10.67
N ASN A 387 -1.21 16.89 10.67
CA ASN A 387 -0.49 17.67 9.67
C ASN A 387 0.29 16.71 8.77
N VAL A 388 0.14 16.82 7.45
CA VAL A 388 0.88 15.98 6.51
C VAL A 388 1.77 16.86 5.65
N ARG A 389 3.07 16.52 5.60
CA ARG A 389 4.11 17.27 4.88
C ARG A 389 4.01 17.09 3.35
N TYR A 390 2.91 17.53 2.78
CA TYR A 390 2.78 17.80 1.36
C TYR A 390 3.34 19.19 1.01
N LYS A 391 3.30 19.57 -0.27
CA LYS A 391 3.67 20.91 -0.74
C LYS A 391 2.45 21.56 -1.41
N PRO A 392 1.71 22.47 -0.72
CA PRO A 392 1.90 22.91 0.67
C PRO A 392 1.52 21.85 1.71
N VAL A 393 1.91 22.07 2.97
CA VAL A 393 1.48 21.24 4.11
C VAL A 393 -0.04 21.24 4.16
N ARG A 394 -0.63 20.06 4.38
CA ARG A 394 -2.09 19.90 4.52
C ARG A 394 -2.44 19.56 5.96
N HIS A 395 -3.57 20.09 6.41
CA HIS A 395 -4.10 19.95 7.76
C HIS A 395 -5.42 19.18 7.68
N PHE A 396 -5.60 18.22 8.58
CA PHE A 396 -6.80 17.39 8.69
C PHE A 396 -7.26 17.37 10.15
N ASP A 397 -8.57 17.22 10.37
CA ASP A 397 -9.13 17.23 11.72
C ASP A 397 -8.79 15.98 12.54
N SER A 398 -8.55 14.84 11.88
CA SER A 398 -8.03 13.60 12.49
C SER A 398 -7.40 12.68 11.45
N LEU A 399 -6.79 11.55 11.88
CA LEU A 399 -6.31 10.53 10.92
C LEU A 399 -7.45 9.93 10.10
N ALA A 400 -8.66 9.83 10.67
CA ALA A 400 -9.83 9.35 9.93
C ALA A 400 -10.22 10.35 8.82
N HIS A 401 -10.17 11.65 9.09
CA HIS A 401 -10.39 12.68 8.07
C HIS A 401 -9.31 12.63 6.99
N PHE A 402 -8.04 12.47 7.37
CA PHE A 402 -6.96 12.31 6.40
C PHE A 402 -7.19 11.10 5.48
N TRP A 403 -7.63 9.96 6.03
CA TRP A 403 -8.00 8.80 5.23
C TRP A 403 -9.11 9.12 4.24
N LEU A 404 -10.23 9.67 4.74
CA LEU A 404 -11.43 9.91 3.93
C LEU A 404 -11.18 10.95 2.83
N GLU A 405 -10.62 12.11 3.18
CA GLU A 405 -10.39 13.20 2.23
C GLU A 405 -9.41 12.80 1.12
N TRP A 406 -8.41 11.98 1.43
CA TRP A 406 -7.49 11.47 0.41
C TRP A 406 -8.18 10.56 -0.60
N TYR A 407 -9.05 9.66 -0.14
CA TYR A 407 -9.81 8.80 -1.05
C TYR A 407 -10.93 9.56 -1.75
N LYS A 408 -11.56 10.56 -1.12
CA LYS A 408 -12.56 11.45 -1.74
C LYS A 408 -12.02 12.07 -3.02
N GLU A 409 -10.80 12.61 -3.01
CA GLU A 409 -10.20 13.17 -4.23
C GLU A 409 -10.04 12.14 -5.37
N TYR A 410 -9.72 10.89 -5.05
CA TYR A 410 -9.69 9.83 -6.07
C TYR A 410 -11.09 9.36 -6.44
N LEU A 411 -12.09 9.41 -5.56
CA LEU A 411 -13.48 9.10 -5.92
C LEU A 411 -14.07 10.17 -6.85
N GLU A 412 -13.68 11.43 -6.67
CA GLU A 412 -14.14 12.58 -7.47
C GLU A 412 -13.38 12.77 -8.79
N ALA A 413 -12.24 12.10 -8.96
CA ALA A 413 -11.39 12.31 -10.13
C ALA A 413 -12.14 12.03 -11.44
N ASP A 414 -11.98 12.95 -12.39
CA ASP A 414 -12.67 12.98 -13.69
C ASP A 414 -12.00 12.13 -14.77
N TYR A 415 -10.98 11.36 -14.39
CA TYR A 415 -10.22 10.48 -15.27
C TYR A 415 -10.35 9.00 -14.85
N PRO A 416 -10.01 8.05 -15.74
CA PRO A 416 -10.05 6.63 -15.40
C PRO A 416 -9.14 6.29 -14.24
N ARG A 417 -9.67 5.54 -13.28
CA ARG A 417 -8.99 5.07 -12.08
C ARG A 417 -9.65 3.78 -11.63
N LEU A 418 -8.91 2.93 -10.94
CA LEU A 418 -9.49 1.84 -10.17
C LEU A 418 -9.13 2.01 -8.70
N ILE A 419 -10.03 1.65 -7.79
CA ILE A 419 -9.74 1.61 -6.35
C ILE A 419 -9.93 0.18 -5.86
N VAL A 420 -8.91 -0.36 -5.20
CA VAL A 420 -8.78 -1.78 -4.85
C VAL A 420 -8.38 -1.91 -3.39
N ARG A 421 -9.02 -2.84 -2.66
CA ARG A 421 -8.65 -3.08 -1.27
C ARG A 421 -7.33 -3.82 -1.15
N PHE A 422 -6.58 -3.45 -0.11
CA PHE A 422 -5.38 -4.14 0.32
C PHE A 422 -5.70 -5.57 0.77
N GLU A 423 -6.86 -5.78 1.36
CA GLU A 423 -7.31 -7.08 1.85
C GLU A 423 -7.63 -8.01 0.68
N ASP A 424 -8.18 -7.49 -0.41
CA ASP A 424 -8.43 -8.29 -1.62
C ASP A 424 -7.14 -8.76 -2.28
N ILE A 425 -6.03 -8.03 -2.17
CA ILE A 425 -4.74 -8.53 -2.70
C ILE A 425 -4.12 -9.61 -1.78
N GLN A 426 -4.66 -9.84 -0.58
CA GLN A 426 -4.26 -10.96 0.27
C GLN A 426 -5.10 -12.20 -0.01
N PHE A 427 -6.40 -12.04 -0.24
CA PHE A 427 -7.37 -13.15 -0.28
C PHE A 427 -7.90 -13.46 -1.70
N HIS A 428 -7.77 -12.51 -2.64
CA HIS A 428 -8.30 -12.55 -4.00
C HIS A 428 -7.30 -11.97 -5.01
N ALA A 429 -5.99 -12.12 -4.76
CA ALA A 429 -4.93 -11.43 -5.53
C ALA A 429 -5.03 -11.72 -7.03
N LYS A 430 -5.31 -12.98 -7.39
CA LYS A 430 -5.43 -13.44 -8.77
C LYS A 430 -6.62 -12.80 -9.47
N GLU A 431 -7.78 -12.83 -8.81
CA GLU A 431 -9.03 -12.25 -9.33
C GLU A 431 -8.90 -10.73 -9.49
N VAL A 432 -8.34 -10.05 -8.50
CA VAL A 432 -8.10 -8.59 -8.55
C VAL A 432 -7.24 -8.22 -9.76
N ILE A 433 -6.11 -8.91 -9.95
CA ILE A 433 -5.20 -8.61 -11.05
C ILE A 433 -5.82 -8.99 -12.40
N ASP A 434 -6.59 -10.07 -12.47
CA ASP A 434 -7.34 -10.46 -13.66
C ASP A 434 -8.34 -9.36 -14.06
N ILE A 435 -9.12 -8.85 -13.10
CA ILE A 435 -10.07 -7.73 -13.30
C ILE A 435 -9.34 -6.49 -13.83
N ILE A 436 -8.26 -6.06 -13.16
CA ILE A 436 -7.48 -4.88 -13.56
C ILE A 436 -6.90 -5.05 -14.95
N CYS A 437 -6.32 -6.22 -15.24
CA CYS A 437 -5.67 -6.47 -16.52
C CYS A 437 -6.70 -6.49 -17.64
N GLN A 438 -7.88 -7.10 -17.45
CA GLN A 438 -8.97 -7.05 -18.42
C GLN A 438 -9.51 -5.62 -18.63
N CYS A 439 -9.65 -4.84 -17.55
CA CYS A 439 -10.07 -3.43 -17.60
C CYS A 439 -9.09 -2.54 -18.39
N ALA A 440 -7.82 -2.93 -18.49
CA ALA A 440 -6.78 -2.16 -19.17
C ALA A 440 -6.45 -2.69 -20.58
N ASN A 441 -7.24 -3.63 -21.12
CA ASN A 441 -6.88 -4.43 -22.30
C ASN A 441 -5.47 -5.07 -22.20
N GLY A 442 -5.06 -5.38 -20.96
CA GLY A 442 -3.84 -6.07 -20.65
C GLY A 442 -3.94 -7.58 -20.89
N VAL A 443 -2.79 -8.22 -20.88
CA VAL A 443 -2.65 -9.68 -21.00
C VAL A 443 -1.71 -10.20 -19.91
N PRO A 444 -1.74 -11.52 -19.60
CA PRO A 444 -0.73 -12.13 -18.76
C PRO A 444 0.68 -11.75 -19.23
N ARG A 445 1.52 -11.37 -18.28
CA ARG A 445 2.88 -10.92 -18.61
C ARG A 445 3.70 -12.01 -19.29
N LYS A 446 3.56 -13.24 -18.81
CA LYS A 446 4.27 -14.42 -19.28
C LYS A 446 3.31 -15.30 -20.08
N ASP A 447 3.85 -15.95 -21.10
CA ASP A 447 3.07 -16.76 -22.04
C ASP A 447 2.53 -18.05 -21.38
N ASP A 448 3.11 -18.45 -20.24
CA ASP A 448 2.59 -19.52 -19.41
C ASP A 448 1.23 -19.20 -18.77
N ALA A 449 0.87 -17.91 -18.67
CA ALA A 449 -0.32 -17.41 -18.00
C ALA A 449 -0.49 -17.98 -16.58
N ILE A 450 0.62 -18.23 -15.88
CA ILE A 450 0.63 -18.62 -14.47
C ILE A 450 0.66 -17.35 -13.61
N PHE A 451 -0.23 -17.27 -12.64
CA PHE A 451 -0.26 -16.17 -11.68
C PHE A 451 0.89 -16.32 -10.67
N ARG A 452 1.58 -15.22 -10.38
CA ARG A 452 2.77 -15.15 -9.53
C ARG A 452 2.45 -14.39 -8.26
N TYR A 453 2.62 -15.07 -7.13
CA TYR A 453 2.34 -14.51 -5.82
C TYR A 453 3.55 -13.78 -5.22
N VAL A 454 3.25 -12.68 -4.52
CA VAL A 454 4.23 -11.95 -3.72
C VAL A 454 4.24 -12.56 -2.32
N VAL A 455 5.09 -13.56 -2.12
CA VAL A 455 5.08 -14.37 -0.88
C VAL A 455 5.86 -13.71 0.27
N ASP A 456 6.98 -13.07 -0.01
CA ASP A 456 7.83 -12.45 1.02
C ASP A 456 7.49 -10.97 1.26
N SER A 457 8.17 -10.35 2.22
CA SER A 457 8.09 -8.92 2.48
C SER A 457 8.36 -8.11 1.21
N ALA A 458 7.38 -7.31 0.81
CA ALA A 458 7.50 -6.35 -0.28
C ALA A 458 8.26 -5.06 0.11
N LYS A 459 8.75 -4.97 1.35
CA LYS A 459 9.65 -3.90 1.81
C LYS A 459 11.07 -4.43 1.74
N TRP A 460 11.77 -4.11 0.65
CA TRP A 460 13.18 -4.47 0.44
C TRP A 460 14.11 -3.28 0.62
N GLY A 461 15.36 -3.56 0.98
CA GLY A 461 16.45 -2.59 1.02
C GLY A 461 16.81 -2.12 2.43
N ALA A 462 17.92 -1.39 2.52
CA ALA A 462 18.50 -0.96 3.80
C ALA A 462 17.58 -0.07 4.65
N ALA A 463 16.58 0.58 4.03
CA ALA A 463 15.60 1.40 4.74
C ALA A 463 14.58 0.59 5.57
N HIS A 464 14.52 -0.73 5.36
CA HIS A 464 13.60 -1.63 6.04
C HIS A 464 14.35 -2.89 6.49
N PRO A 465 15.24 -2.78 7.50
CA PRO A 465 15.99 -3.93 8.01
C PRO A 465 15.05 -5.01 8.56
N ASP A 466 13.89 -4.60 9.07
CA ASP A 466 12.89 -5.52 9.62
C ASP A 466 12.00 -6.08 8.50
N ARG A 467 12.12 -7.40 8.28
CA ARG A 467 11.19 -8.16 7.44
C ARG A 467 9.85 -8.29 8.14
N SER A 468 9.08 -7.22 8.17
CA SER A 468 8.00 -7.06 9.15
C SER A 468 6.70 -7.80 8.81
N THR A 469 6.46 -8.21 7.56
CA THR A 469 5.24 -8.96 7.17
C THR A 469 5.43 -9.65 5.81
N ASN A 470 5.25 -10.96 5.76
CA ASN A 470 5.13 -11.77 4.54
C ASN A 470 3.65 -12.08 4.22
N MET A 471 3.35 -12.79 3.13
CA MET A 471 1.99 -13.10 2.70
C MET A 471 1.16 -13.81 3.79
N VAL A 472 1.69 -14.88 4.39
CA VAL A 472 0.94 -15.65 5.42
C VAL A 472 0.72 -14.84 6.69
N THR A 473 1.71 -14.07 7.15
CA THR A 473 1.52 -13.18 8.30
C THR A 473 0.57 -12.03 8.00
N ALA A 474 0.50 -11.55 6.76
CA ALA A 474 -0.55 -10.61 6.35
C ALA A 474 -1.93 -11.27 6.42
N MET A 475 -2.09 -12.50 5.90
CA MET A 475 -3.35 -13.24 6.01
C MET A 475 -3.80 -13.44 7.47
N ILE A 476 -2.88 -13.81 8.36
CA ILE A 476 -3.16 -13.97 9.80
C ILE A 476 -3.60 -12.63 10.40
N LYS A 477 -2.85 -11.57 10.12
CA LYS A 477 -3.06 -10.26 10.72
C LYS A 477 -4.36 -9.60 10.26
N TYR A 478 -4.76 -9.80 9.01
CA TYR A 478 -5.88 -9.08 8.42
C TYR A 478 -7.14 -9.92 8.26
N GLY A 479 -7.08 -11.26 8.29
CA GLY A 479 -8.29 -12.07 8.08
C GLY A 479 -9.16 -12.26 9.34
N SER A 480 -8.94 -11.48 10.39
CA SER A 480 -9.79 -11.46 11.59
C SER A 480 -9.90 -10.06 12.19
N ASP A 481 -10.97 -9.83 12.96
CA ASP A 481 -11.27 -8.56 13.64
C ASP A 481 -10.52 -8.39 14.97
N LYS A 482 -9.86 -9.44 15.46
CA LYS A 482 -9.21 -9.51 16.78
C LYS A 482 -8.33 -8.30 17.10
N ASP A 483 -7.53 -7.86 16.13
CA ASP A 483 -6.63 -6.72 16.29
C ASP A 483 -7.15 -5.45 15.58
N ARG A 484 -8.35 -5.47 14.98
CA ARG A 484 -8.89 -4.37 14.14
C ARG A 484 -9.07 -3.05 14.89
N PHE A 485 -9.40 -3.11 16.18
CA PHE A 485 -9.61 -1.93 17.04
C PHE A 485 -8.56 -1.79 18.14
N LYS A 486 -7.45 -2.51 18.03
CA LYS A 486 -6.41 -2.51 19.06
C LYS A 486 -5.85 -1.11 19.28
N GLY A 487 -5.87 -0.67 20.54
CA GLY A 487 -5.34 0.63 20.96
C GLY A 487 -6.31 1.80 20.80
N MET A 488 -7.52 1.60 20.25
CA MET A 488 -8.55 2.63 20.14
C MET A 488 -9.31 2.80 21.45
N ARG A 489 -9.43 4.05 21.92
CA ARG A 489 -10.30 4.45 23.03
C ARG A 489 -11.70 4.76 22.55
N GLU A 490 -12.62 4.99 23.48
CA GLU A 490 -14.00 5.35 23.16
C GLU A 490 -14.08 6.67 22.36
N ALA A 491 -13.33 7.69 22.78
CA ALA A 491 -13.21 8.94 22.02
C ALA A 491 -12.69 8.71 20.59
N ASP A 492 -11.83 7.72 20.37
CA ASP A 492 -11.34 7.40 19.02
C ASP A 492 -12.44 6.76 18.17
N LYS A 493 -13.23 5.86 18.75
CA LYS A 493 -14.39 5.24 18.06
C LYS A 493 -15.47 6.27 17.73
N ILE A 494 -15.72 7.22 18.62
CA ILE A 494 -16.65 8.33 18.39
C ILE A 494 -16.19 9.17 17.20
N VAL A 495 -14.93 9.62 17.18
CA VAL A 495 -14.39 10.37 16.02
C VAL A 495 -14.36 9.51 14.75
N ALA A 496 -14.01 8.23 14.87
CA ALA A 496 -13.99 7.34 13.71
C ALA A 496 -15.39 7.13 13.12
N SER A 497 -16.40 6.90 13.95
CA SER A 497 -17.79 6.69 13.50
C SER A 497 -18.45 7.93 12.93
N SER A 498 -18.04 9.13 13.35
CA SER A 498 -18.52 10.38 12.75
C SER A 498 -17.93 10.65 11.35
N VAL A 499 -16.84 9.99 10.98
CA VAL A 499 -16.14 10.17 9.69
C VAL A 499 -16.34 8.98 8.76
N LEU A 500 -16.16 7.77 9.29
CA LEU A 500 -16.23 6.49 8.58
C LEU A 500 -17.65 5.94 8.66
N THR A 501 -18.59 6.66 8.04
CA THR A 501 -20.00 6.31 8.10
C THR A 501 -20.28 4.96 7.44
N SER A 502 -21.47 4.43 7.70
CA SER A 502 -21.93 3.19 7.08
C SER A 502 -21.80 3.22 5.56
N GLU A 503 -22.07 4.36 4.93
CA GLU A 503 -22.03 4.55 3.49
C GLU A 503 -20.61 4.50 2.93
N VAL A 504 -19.66 5.13 3.62
CA VAL A 504 -18.24 5.07 3.25
C VAL A 504 -17.73 3.64 3.37
N MET A 505 -18.01 2.99 4.50
CA MET A 505 -17.55 1.63 4.77
C MET A 505 -18.16 0.61 3.80
N GLU A 506 -19.47 0.71 3.52
CA GLU A 506 -20.17 -0.13 2.55
C GLU A 506 -19.68 0.08 1.11
N LEU A 507 -19.40 1.33 0.71
CA LEU A 507 -18.85 1.63 -0.61
C LEU A 507 -17.58 0.82 -0.86
N PHE A 508 -16.64 0.86 0.09
CA PHE A 508 -15.41 0.07 0.03
C PHE A 508 -15.59 -1.41 0.43
N GLY A 509 -16.76 -1.82 0.91
CA GLY A 509 -17.08 -3.21 1.28
C GLY A 509 -16.46 -3.67 2.60
N TYR A 510 -16.23 -2.78 3.55
CA TYR A 510 -15.76 -3.13 4.89
C TYR A 510 -16.93 -3.29 5.86
N GLU A 511 -16.84 -4.25 6.79
CA GLU A 511 -17.80 -4.39 7.90
C GLU A 511 -17.84 -3.10 8.74
N VAL A 512 -19.04 -2.53 8.90
CA VAL A 512 -19.29 -1.40 9.79
C VAL A 512 -19.23 -1.90 11.24
N PRO A 513 -18.35 -1.37 12.10
CA PRO A 513 -18.37 -1.76 13.50
C PRO A 513 -19.65 -1.29 14.18
N GLU A 514 -20.32 -2.22 14.87
CA GLU A 514 -21.34 -1.87 15.84
C GLU A 514 -20.64 -1.35 17.10
N PHE A 515 -20.41 -0.03 17.15
CA PHE A 515 -20.13 0.62 18.42
C PHE A 515 -21.45 0.75 19.15
N THR A 516 -21.89 -0.32 19.81
CA THR A 516 -22.97 -0.22 20.77
C THR A 516 -22.51 0.79 21.82
N ALA A 517 -23.12 1.98 21.85
CA ALA A 517 -23.02 2.86 23.00
C ALA A 517 -23.49 2.01 24.18
N ASN A 518 -22.56 1.51 24.98
CA ASN A 518 -22.89 0.59 26.03
C ASN A 518 -23.77 1.37 27.02
N PRO A 519 -25.06 1.00 27.17
CA PRO A 519 -26.01 1.79 27.96
C PRO A 519 -25.72 1.72 29.47
N ALA A 520 -24.79 0.86 29.89
CA ALA A 520 -24.34 0.74 31.27
C ALA A 520 -23.23 1.73 31.65
N PHE A 521 -22.89 2.66 30.76
CA PHE A 521 -22.04 3.81 31.05
C PHE A 521 -22.91 5.06 31.18
#